data_AF-X1T883-F1
#
_entry.id   AF-X1T883-F1
#
_cell.length_a   1.000
_cell.length_b   1.000
_cell.length_c   1.000
_cell.angle_alpha   90.00
_cell.angle_beta   90.00
_cell.angle_gamma   90.00
#
_symmetry.space_group_name_H-M   'P 1'
#
loop_
_entity.id
_entity.type
_entity.pdbx_description
1 polymer ?
#
loop_
_entity_poly.entity_id
_entity_poly.type
_entity_poly.pdbx_seq_one_letter_code
_entity_poly.pdbx_strand_id
1 'polypeptide(L)'
;MPIRWSALEVDRAMSEVEAQYNLASSFLAEAEAKAEEARKIAHLPQYMTQSLARLVYTIERCSMVKDSVNTIRSAIPDGAVEAEREQAKYSQQGLAM
;
A
#
# COMPACT_ATOMS: atom_id res chain seq x y z
N MET A 1 -24.46 -1.38 -11.66
CA MET A 1 -23.99 -2.67 -12.22
C MET A 1 -23.86 -3.66 -11.08
N PRO A 2 -24.29 -4.92 -11.21
CA PRO A 2 -24.04 -5.92 -10.17
C PRO A 2 -22.54 -6.23 -10.14
N ILE A 3 -21.92 -5.93 -9.00
CA ILE A 3 -20.54 -6.27 -8.69
C ILE A 3 -20.47 -7.80 -8.46
N ARG A 4 -19.50 -8.47 -9.10
CA ARG A 4 -19.32 -9.93 -9.03
C ARG A 4 -18.23 -10.36 -8.02
N TRP A 5 -17.81 -9.42 -7.19
CA TRP A 5 -16.70 -9.53 -6.25
C TRP A 5 -17.11 -8.76 -4.98
N SER A 6 -16.55 -9.13 -3.83
CA SER A 6 -16.87 -8.46 -2.57
C SER A 6 -16.08 -7.16 -2.43
N ALA A 7 -16.81 -6.04 -2.37
CA ALA A 7 -16.24 -4.74 -2.06
C ALA A 7 -15.60 -4.72 -0.65
N LEU A 8 -16.23 -5.40 0.31
CA LEU A 8 -15.74 -5.50 1.68
C LEU A 8 -14.42 -6.27 1.79
N GLU A 9 -14.27 -7.38 1.05
CA GLU A 9 -13.01 -8.14 1.05
C GLU A 9 -11.86 -7.35 0.43
N VAL A 10 -12.13 -6.60 -0.65
CA VAL A 10 -11.13 -5.74 -1.30
C VAL A 10 -10.68 -4.62 -0.35
N ASP A 11 -11.61 -3.92 0.30
CA ASP A 11 -11.28 -2.86 1.27
C ASP A 11 -10.46 -3.39 2.45
N ARG A 12 -10.81 -4.58 2.95
CA ARG A 12 -10.06 -5.24 4.01
C ARG A 12 -8.64 -5.60 3.57
N ALA A 13 -8.49 -6.20 2.40
CA ALA A 13 -7.17 -6.54 1.86
C ALA A 13 -6.30 -5.29 1.69
N MET A 14 -6.87 -4.18 1.21
CA MET A 14 -6.18 -2.90 1.08
C MET A 14 -5.74 -2.33 2.43
N SER A 15 -6.56 -2.48 3.47
CA SER A 15 -6.23 -2.09 4.84
C SER A 15 -5.09 -2.92 5.43
N GLU A 16 -5.04 -4.21 5.14
CA GLU A 16 -3.93 -5.09 5.57
C GLU A 16 -2.61 -4.73 4.87
N VAL A 17 -2.65 -4.41 3.57
CA VAL A 17 -1.48 -3.91 2.82
C VAL A 17 -0.97 -2.59 3.40
N GLU A 18 -1.87 -1.64 3.65
CA GLU A 18 -1.52 -0.35 4.23
C GLU A 18 -0.91 -0.50 5.64
N ALA A 19 -1.45 -1.40 6.46
CA ALA A 19 -0.92 -1.69 7.79
C ALA A 19 0.53 -2.22 7.71
N GLN A 20 0.82 -3.15 6.81
CA GLN A 20 2.19 -3.63 6.62
C GLN A 20 3.14 -2.56 6.07
N TYR A 21 2.66 -1.74 5.13
CA TYR A 21 3.45 -0.62 4.64
C TYR A 21 3.80 0.36 5.77
N ASN A 22 2.87 0.66 6.67
CA ASN A 22 3.14 1.53 7.81
C ASN A 22 4.21 0.95 8.75
N LEU A 23 4.20 -0.37 8.98
CA LEU A 23 5.26 -1.06 9.74
C LEU A 23 6.63 -0.97 9.04
N ALA A 24 6.66 -1.03 7.71
CA ALA A 24 7.89 -0.96 6.93
C ALA A 24 8.40 0.48 6.71
N SER A 25 7.55 1.49 6.83
CA SER A 25 7.82 2.87 6.39
C SER A 25 9.07 3.50 7.01
N SER A 26 9.30 3.27 8.31
CA SER A 26 10.49 3.77 9.01
C SER A 26 11.77 3.09 8.53
N PHE A 27 11.73 1.79 8.27
CA PHE A 27 12.88 1.04 7.75
C PHE A 27 13.23 1.45 6.32
N LEU A 28 12.22 1.75 5.50
CA LEU A 28 12.43 2.27 4.14
C LEU A 28 13.08 3.66 4.18
N ALA A 29 12.61 4.55 5.06
CA ALA A 29 13.22 5.87 5.25
C ALA A 29 14.67 5.76 5.75
N GLU A 30 14.97 4.83 6.67
CA GLU A 30 16.34 4.59 7.13
C GLU A 30 17.22 4.03 5.99
N ALA A 31 16.70 3.13 5.16
CA ALA A 31 17.42 2.57 4.02
C ALA A 31 17.74 3.64 2.96
N GLU A 32 16.80 4.54 2.68
CA GLU A 32 16.99 5.70 1.80
C GLU A 32 18.12 6.60 2.32
N ALA A 33 18.09 6.95 3.62
CA ALA A 33 19.10 7.79 4.23
C ALA A 33 20.51 7.17 4.14
N LYS A 34 20.65 5.87 4.39
CA LYS A 34 21.93 5.15 4.25
C LYS A 34 22.39 5.09 2.79
N ALA A 35 21.48 4.91 1.84
CA ALA A 35 21.82 4.92 0.42
C ALA A 35 22.29 6.31 -0.04
N GLU A 36 21.67 7.38 0.44
CA GLU A 36 22.11 8.76 0.20
C GLU A 36 23.47 9.06 0.85
N GLU A 37 23.75 8.52 2.04
CA GLU A 37 25.08 8.61 2.65
C GLU A 37 26.14 7.90 1.80
N ALA A 38 25.84 6.71 1.28
CA ALA A 38 26.75 5.97 0.41
C ALA A 38 27.10 6.76 -0.87
N ARG A 39 26.21 7.60 -1.39
CA ARG A 39 26.49 8.46 -2.56
C ARG A 39 27.58 9.50 -2.30
N LYS A 40 27.89 9.80 -1.03
CA LYS A 40 28.89 10.79 -0.62
C LYS A 40 30.31 10.20 -0.50
N ILE A 41 30.48 8.89 -0.71
CA ILE A 41 31.81 8.26 -0.68
C ILE A 41 32.70 8.91 -1.75
N ALA A 42 33.86 9.40 -1.32
CA ALA A 42 34.81 10.07 -2.21
C ALA A 42 35.34 9.11 -3.29
N HIS A 43 35.61 9.67 -4.47
CA HIS A 43 36.17 8.95 -5.63
C HIS A 43 35.33 7.75 -6.12
N LEU A 44 34.01 7.76 -5.86
CA LEU A 44 33.11 6.78 -6.45
C LEU A 44 33.19 6.82 -7.98
N PRO A 45 33.41 5.67 -8.64
CA PRO A 45 33.27 5.57 -10.08
C PRO A 45 31.84 5.94 -10.51
N GLN A 46 31.69 6.57 -11.66
CA GLN A 46 30.40 7.05 -12.16
C GLN A 46 29.31 5.97 -12.20
N TYR A 47 29.66 4.73 -12.57
CA TYR A 47 28.71 3.62 -12.64
C TYR A 47 28.14 3.25 -11.25
N MET A 48 28.91 3.43 -10.18
CA MET A 48 28.44 3.21 -8.81
C MET A 48 27.53 4.34 -8.37
N THR A 49 27.86 5.60 -8.69
CA THR A 49 26.99 6.75 -8.41
C THR A 49 25.63 6.59 -9.10
N GLN A 50 25.59 6.13 -10.35
CA GLN A 50 24.35 5.86 -11.07
C GLN A 50 23.56 4.70 -10.45
N SER A 51 24.25 3.62 -10.05
CA SER A 51 23.62 2.48 -9.38
C SER A 51 22.99 2.89 -8.04
N LEU A 52 23.69 3.70 -7.24
CA LEU A 52 23.17 4.23 -5.97
C LEU A 52 22.00 5.19 -6.18
N ALA A 53 22.05 6.08 -7.18
CA ALA A 53 20.93 6.96 -7.50
C ALA A 53 19.67 6.16 -7.90
N ARG A 54 19.85 5.07 -8.67
CA ARG A 54 18.74 4.16 -9.00
C ARG A 54 18.19 3.45 -7.76
N LEU A 55 19.05 3.05 -6.82
CA LEU A 55 18.63 2.41 -5.58
C LEU A 55 17.77 3.38 -4.75
N VAL A 56 18.22 4.62 -4.55
CA VAL A 56 17.44 5.66 -3.84
C VAL A 56 16.07 5.82 -4.48
N TYR A 57 16.02 6.06 -5.79
CA TYR A 57 14.76 6.19 -6.52
C TYR A 57 13.85 4.96 -6.38
N THR A 58 14.43 3.76 -6.30
CA THR A 58 13.65 2.52 -6.11
C THR A 58 13.02 2.47 -4.72
N ILE A 59 13.74 2.90 -3.68
CA ILE A 59 13.23 2.96 -2.31
C ILE A 59 12.16 4.05 -2.19
N GLU A 60 12.41 5.24 -2.74
CA GLU A 60 11.44 6.35 -2.76
C GLU A 60 10.12 5.93 -3.41
N ARG A 61 10.18 5.15 -4.50
CA ARG A 61 8.98 4.63 -5.18
C ARG A 61 8.13 3.72 -4.30
N CYS A 62 8.66 3.13 -3.24
CA CYS A 62 7.84 2.38 -2.29
C CYS A 62 6.80 3.28 -1.59
N SER A 63 7.02 4.60 -1.53
CA SER A 63 6.01 5.55 -1.01
C SER A 63 4.71 5.56 -1.80
N MET A 64 4.75 5.20 -3.09
CA MET A 64 3.57 5.13 -3.97
C MET A 64 2.61 3.97 -3.61
N VAL A 65 2.98 3.10 -2.67
CA VAL A 65 2.09 2.02 -2.20
C VAL A 65 0.79 2.59 -1.65
N LYS A 66 0.86 3.68 -0.86
CA LYS A 66 -0.34 4.34 -0.31
C LYS A 66 -1.24 4.90 -1.42
N ASP A 67 -0.65 5.56 -2.42
CA ASP A 67 -1.40 6.10 -3.54
C ASP A 67 -2.07 5.00 -4.37
N SER A 68 -1.38 3.87 -4.54
CA SER A 68 -1.91 2.71 -5.25
C SER A 68 -3.07 2.07 -4.48
N VAL A 69 -2.93 1.93 -3.16
CA VAL A 69 -4.00 1.46 -2.26
C VAL A 69 -5.22 2.39 -2.34
N ASN A 70 -5.00 3.71 -2.30
CA ASN A 70 -6.08 4.69 -2.39
C ASN A 70 -6.76 4.64 -3.76
N THR A 71 -5.99 4.50 -4.84
CA THR A 71 -6.54 4.35 -6.21
C THR A 71 -7.47 3.13 -6.29
N ILE A 72 -7.08 2.01 -5.68
CA ILE A 72 -7.92 0.80 -5.64
C ILE A 72 -9.18 1.05 -4.83
N ARG A 73 -9.09 1.66 -3.65
CA ARG A 73 -10.26 2.00 -2.82
C ARG A 73 -11.22 2.94 -3.55
N SER A 74 -10.72 3.95 -4.26
CA SER A 74 -11.54 4.87 -5.05
C SER A 74 -12.23 4.20 -6.25
N ALA A 75 -11.80 3.01 -6.67
CA ALA A 75 -12.48 2.24 -7.70
C ALA A 75 -13.66 1.41 -7.15
N ILE A 76 -13.81 1.31 -5.82
CA ILE A 76 -14.95 0.67 -5.19
C ILE A 76 -16.16 1.61 -5.30
N PRO A 77 -17.32 1.15 -5.82
CA PRO A 77 -18.51 1.98 -5.89
C PRO A 77 -18.97 2.46 -4.51
N ASP A 78 -19.37 3.73 -4.41
CA ASP A 78 -19.88 4.31 -3.17
C ASP A 78 -21.03 3.49 -2.58
N GLY A 79 -20.96 3.22 -1.28
CA GLY A 79 -21.97 2.44 -0.54
C GLY A 79 -21.93 0.93 -0.79
N ALA A 80 -21.05 0.41 -1.66
CA ALA A 80 -20.94 -1.03 -1.87
C ALA A 80 -20.42 -1.77 -0.63
N VAL A 81 -19.45 -1.19 0.08
CA VAL A 81 -18.90 -1.77 1.33
C VAL A 81 -19.96 -1.78 2.43
N GLU A 82 -20.69 -0.67 2.59
CA GLU A 82 -21.75 -0.53 3.58
C GLU A 82 -22.91 -1.48 3.32
N ALA A 83 -23.36 -1.59 2.06
CA ALA A 83 -24.43 -2.50 1.67
C ALA A 83 -24.06 -3.96 1.95
N GLU A 84 -22.81 -4.38 1.67
CA GLU A 84 -22.34 -5.72 2.00
C GLU A 84 -22.23 -5.94 3.52
N ARG A 85 -21.77 -4.94 4.29
CA ARG A 85 -21.72 -5.01 5.76
C ARG A 85 -23.11 -5.16 6.37
N GLU A 86 -24.10 -4.43 5.87
CA GLU A 86 -25.48 -4.52 6.35
C GLU A 86 -26.09 -5.89 6.03
N GLN A 87 -25.93 -6.39 4.80
CA GLN A 87 -26.39 -7.72 4.43
C GLN A 87 -25.78 -8.83 5.30
N ALA A 88 -24.48 -8.72 5.62
CA ALA A 88 -23.82 -9.67 6.51
C ALA A 88 -24.40 -9.65 7.94
N LYS A 89 -24.72 -8.46 8.48
CA LYS A 89 -25.35 -8.31 9.81
C LYS A 89 -26.76 -8.91 9.85
N TYR A 90 -27.59 -8.64 8.84
CA TYR A 90 -28.95 -9.19 8.78
C TYR A 90 -28.94 -10.72 8.61
N SER A 91 -28.00 -11.26 7.82
CA SER A 91 -27.84 -12.71 7.64
C SER A 91 -27.45 -13.40 8.95
N GLN A 92 -26.60 -12.78 9.77
CA GLN A 92 -26.23 -13.31 11.09
C GLN A 92 -27.37 -13.23 12.12
N GLN A 93 -28.22 -12.20 12.05
CA GLN A 93 -29.37 -12.06 12.95
C GLN A 93 -30.54 -13.00 12.57
N GLY A 94 -30.75 -13.26 11.28
CA GLY A 94 -31.78 -14.20 10.82
C GLY A 94 -31.49 -15.68 11.09
N LEU A 95 -30.23 -16.02 11.39
CA LEU A 95 -29.81 -17.38 11.79
C LEU A 95 -29.93 -17.65 13.30
N ALA A 96 -30.28 -16.63 14.11
CA ALA A 96 -30.41 -16.73 15.56
C ALA A 96 -31.88 -16.82 16.05
N MET A 97 -32.83 -17.11 15.14
CA MET A 97 -34.27 -17.20 15.38
C MET A 97 -34.82 -18.53 14.89
#